data_AF-A0A7L3GHY0-F1
#
_entry.id   AF-A0A7L3GHY0-F1
#
_cell.length_a   1.000
_cell.length_b   1.000
_cell.length_c   1.000
_cell.angle_alpha   90.00
_cell.angle_beta   90.00
_cell.angle_gamma   90.00
#
_symmetry.space_group_name_H-M   'P 1'
#
loop_
_entity.id
_entity.type
_entity.pdbx_description
1 polymer ?
#
loop_
_entity_poly.entity_id
_entity_poly.type
_entity_poly.pdbx_seq_one_letter_code
_entity_poly.pdbx_strand_id
1 'polypeptide(L)'
;GRKFKKFNKIKVVRTLDVALQQPATLQDESQSLTQRLSFSPNQEIQFIPPMISVLRGIEPEVVYAGYDNTKPETPSSLLTSLNRLCERQLLCVVKWSKLLPGFRNLHIDDQITLIQYSWMSLMVFAMGWRSYKHVSGQMLYFAPDLILNEQRMKESSFYSLCLSMWQLPQEFVRLQVSQEEFLCMKALLLLNTIPLEGLRSQSQFDEMRTSYIRELVKAIGLRQKGVVANSQRFYQLTKLMDSMHDLVKQLHLFCLNTFLQSRVLSVEFPEMMSEVIAAQLPKILAGMVKPLLFHKK
;
A
#
# COMPACT_ATOMS: atom_id res chain seq x y z
N GLY A 1 19.93 -62.49 -43.31
CA GLY A 1 18.47 -62.53 -43.59
C GLY A 1 17.95 -61.10 -43.63
N ARG A 2 17.29 -60.62 -44.68
CA ARG A 2 15.85 -60.83 -45.01
C ARG A 2 14.95 -60.42 -43.84
N LYS A 3 14.03 -59.45 -43.85
CA LYS A 3 13.37 -58.54 -44.84
C LYS A 3 12.81 -57.34 -44.04
N PHE A 4 12.95 -56.06 -44.44
CA PHE A 4 12.12 -55.26 -45.37
C PHE A 4 10.60 -55.16 -45.06
N LYS A 5 10.11 -53.94 -44.80
CA LYS A 5 9.26 -53.19 -45.76
C LYS A 5 9.03 -51.70 -45.39
N LYS A 6 9.45 -50.84 -46.32
CA LYS A 6 9.06 -49.43 -46.55
C LYS A 6 7.64 -49.38 -47.15
N PHE A 7 6.94 -48.23 -47.07
CA PHE A 7 6.80 -47.25 -48.18
C PHE A 7 5.63 -46.24 -48.03
N ASN A 8 5.97 -44.94 -48.15
CA ASN A 8 5.42 -43.91 -49.08
C ASN A 8 3.92 -43.54 -49.06
N LYS A 9 3.44 -42.39 -49.57
CA LYS A 9 3.88 -41.01 -49.86
C LYS A 9 2.69 -40.41 -50.65
N ILE A 10 2.42 -39.11 -50.47
CA ILE A 10 1.94 -38.14 -51.49
C ILE A 10 0.47 -38.25 -51.98
N LYS A 11 -0.27 -37.13 -51.90
CA LYS A 11 -0.66 -36.33 -53.08
C LYS A 11 -1.13 -34.91 -52.76
N VAL A 12 -0.40 -33.97 -53.35
CA VAL A 12 -0.76 -32.60 -53.68
C VAL A 12 -1.82 -32.64 -54.79
N VAL A 13 -2.82 -31.77 -54.74
CA VAL A 13 -3.49 -31.23 -55.93
C VAL A 13 -3.66 -29.73 -55.76
N ARG A 14 -3.02 -28.97 -56.64
CA ARG A 14 -3.35 -27.60 -57.01
C ARG A 14 -4.43 -27.65 -58.08
N THR A 15 -5.32 -26.67 -58.09
CA THR A 15 -5.89 -26.14 -59.35
C THR A 15 -6.06 -24.64 -59.23
N LEU A 16 -5.59 -23.95 -60.27
CA LEU A 16 -5.67 -22.52 -60.55
C LEU A 16 -6.94 -22.21 -61.36
N ASP A 17 -7.14 -20.90 -61.58
CA ASP A 17 -7.85 -20.22 -62.68
C ASP A 17 -9.29 -19.77 -62.42
N VAL A 18 -9.79 -18.60 -62.89
CA VAL A 18 -9.28 -17.34 -63.47
C VAL A 18 -10.53 -16.42 -63.63
N ALA A 19 -10.40 -15.16 -63.21
CA ALA A 19 -10.94 -13.88 -63.76
C ALA A 19 -12.43 -13.58 -64.11
N LEU A 20 -12.69 -12.25 -64.09
CA LEU A 20 -13.74 -11.44 -64.75
C LEU A 20 -15.08 -11.36 -63.97
N GLN A 21 -15.77 -10.23 -63.75
CA GLN A 21 -15.80 -8.88 -64.34
C GLN A 21 -16.69 -7.98 -63.44
N GLN A 22 -16.42 -6.68 -63.36
CA GLN A 22 -17.41 -5.65 -62.97
C GLN A 22 -18.45 -5.46 -64.10
N PRO A 23 -19.60 -4.81 -63.81
CA PRO A 23 -19.67 -3.40 -64.20
C PRO A 23 -20.36 -2.48 -63.17
N ALA A 24 -19.94 -1.22 -63.20
CA ALA A 24 -20.57 -0.09 -62.55
C ALA A 24 -21.67 0.53 -63.44
N THR A 25 -22.75 1.03 -62.85
CA THR A 25 -23.50 2.20 -63.33
C THR A 25 -24.17 2.95 -62.17
N LEU A 26 -23.95 4.27 -62.20
CA LEU A 26 -24.57 5.41 -61.50
C LEU A 26 -26.12 5.38 -61.64
N GLN A 27 -27.01 6.05 -60.90
CA GLN A 27 -27.09 7.29 -60.09
C GLN A 27 -28.55 7.32 -59.57
N ASP A 28 -28.86 7.81 -58.36
CA ASP A 28 -29.91 8.85 -58.17
C ASP A 28 -29.93 9.39 -56.73
N GLU A 29 -30.12 10.69 -56.60
CA GLU A 29 -30.23 11.44 -55.35
C GLU A 29 -31.68 11.51 -54.85
N SER A 30 -31.82 11.75 -53.54
CA SER A 30 -32.99 12.34 -52.85
C SER A 30 -34.13 11.39 -52.44
N GLN A 31 -34.23 11.10 -51.14
CA GLN A 31 -35.38 11.52 -50.31
C GLN A 31 -35.31 11.02 -48.85
N SER A 32 -35.31 12.01 -47.94
CA SER A 32 -36.02 12.07 -46.65
C SER A 32 -35.79 11.01 -45.55
N LEU A 33 -35.15 11.50 -44.47
CA LEU A 33 -35.65 11.59 -43.09
C LEU A 33 -36.17 10.33 -42.38
N THR A 34 -35.72 10.21 -41.12
CA THR A 34 -36.18 9.29 -40.05
C THR A 34 -35.80 7.81 -40.16
N GLN A 35 -34.55 7.49 -39.80
CA GLN A 35 -34.23 6.19 -39.20
C GLN A 35 -33.88 6.36 -37.72
N ARG A 36 -34.67 5.64 -36.93
CA ARG A 36 -34.80 5.68 -35.47
C ARG A 36 -33.49 5.34 -34.80
N LEU A 37 -33.14 6.10 -33.76
CA LEU A 37 -32.15 5.70 -32.76
C LEU A 37 -32.58 4.36 -32.15
N SER A 38 -31.98 3.26 -32.61
CA SER A 38 -32.09 1.96 -31.96
C SER A 38 -31.23 1.99 -30.70
N PHE A 39 -31.80 2.42 -29.58
CA PHE A 39 -31.20 2.18 -28.27
C PHE A 39 -31.25 0.68 -27.98
N SER A 40 -30.08 0.03 -27.94
CA SER A 40 -29.94 -1.31 -27.37
C SER A 40 -29.93 -1.18 -25.83
N PRO A 41 -30.89 -1.75 -25.09
CA PRO A 41 -30.91 -1.67 -23.64
C PRO A 41 -30.12 -2.85 -23.06
N ASN A 42 -28.79 -2.90 -23.29
CA ASN A 42 -27.92 -3.94 -22.71
C ASN A 42 -26.45 -3.51 -22.65
N GLN A 43 -26.18 -2.25 -22.27
CA GLN A 43 -24.91 -1.94 -21.63
C GLN A 43 -25.11 -2.17 -20.14
N GLU A 44 -24.65 -3.33 -19.64
CA GLU A 44 -24.36 -3.47 -18.22
C GLU A 44 -23.43 -2.33 -17.84
N ILE A 45 -23.96 -1.32 -17.15
CA ILE A 45 -23.15 -0.24 -16.58
C ILE A 45 -22.28 -0.93 -15.54
N GLN A 46 -21.05 -1.27 -15.91
CA GLN A 46 -20.08 -1.85 -15.00
C GLN A 46 -19.84 -0.82 -13.89
N PHE A 47 -20.52 -0.98 -12.76
CA PHE A 47 -20.42 -0.07 -11.63
C PHE A 47 -19.05 -0.28 -10.99
N ILE A 48 -18.06 0.48 -11.44
CA ILE A 48 -16.73 0.49 -10.81
C ILE A 48 -16.90 1.26 -9.49
N PRO A 49 -16.76 0.61 -8.32
CA PRO A 49 -16.93 1.30 -7.05
C PRO A 49 -15.90 2.43 -6.93
N PRO A 50 -16.27 3.58 -6.33
CA PRO A 50 -15.30 4.64 -6.03
C PRO A 50 -14.10 4.07 -5.26
N MET A 51 -12.88 4.51 -5.60
CA MET A 51 -11.65 4.00 -4.97
C MET A 51 -11.73 4.08 -3.44
N ILE A 52 -12.26 5.17 -2.89
CA ILE A 52 -12.43 5.31 -1.44
C ILE A 52 -13.34 4.23 -0.81
N SER A 53 -14.39 3.79 -1.51
CA SER A 53 -15.27 2.71 -1.05
C SER A 53 -14.53 1.37 -1.03
N VAL A 54 -13.67 1.12 -2.05
CA VAL A 54 -12.80 -0.05 -2.06
C VAL A 54 -11.84 -0.01 -0.88
N LEU A 55 -11.16 1.13 -0.67
CA LEU A 55 -10.21 1.29 0.45
C LEU A 55 -10.85 1.02 1.81
N ARG A 56 -12.09 1.47 2.01
CA ARG A 56 -12.85 1.19 3.24
C ARG A 56 -13.17 -0.30 3.37
N GLY A 57 -13.59 -0.94 2.28
CA GLY A 57 -13.99 -2.36 2.28
C GLY A 57 -12.84 -3.35 2.44
N ILE A 58 -11.60 -2.95 2.13
CA ILE A 58 -10.42 -3.80 2.25
C ILE A 58 -9.58 -3.51 3.51
N GLU A 59 -9.98 -2.54 4.33
CA GLU A 59 -9.20 -2.16 5.51
C GLU A 59 -9.07 -3.35 6.47
N PRO A 60 -7.84 -3.74 6.87
CA PRO A 60 -7.67 -4.89 7.75
C PRO A 60 -8.36 -4.70 9.09
N GLU A 61 -8.97 -5.79 9.58
CA GLU A 61 -9.46 -5.85 10.96
C GLU A 61 -8.32 -5.71 11.96
N VAL A 62 -8.66 -5.21 13.15
CA VAL A 62 -7.69 -5.03 14.24
C VAL A 62 -7.26 -6.40 14.76
N VAL A 63 -5.95 -6.62 14.81
CA VAL A 63 -5.34 -7.86 15.31
C VAL A 63 -4.91 -7.70 16.76
N TYR A 64 -5.10 -8.75 17.56
CA TYR A 64 -4.63 -8.83 18.94
C TYR A 64 -3.13 -9.19 19.01
N ALA A 65 -2.43 -8.63 19.98
CA ALA A 65 -1.03 -8.94 20.25
C ALA A 65 -0.85 -10.37 20.78
N GLY A 66 -1.86 -10.91 21.47
CA GLY A 66 -1.70 -12.10 22.30
C GLY A 66 -0.87 -11.79 23.54
N TYR A 67 -1.05 -10.59 24.11
CA TYR A 67 -0.28 -10.13 25.26
C TYR A 67 -0.71 -10.89 26.53
N ASP A 68 0.24 -11.59 27.13
CA ASP A 68 0.00 -12.43 28.31
C ASP A 68 0.19 -11.63 29.59
N ASN A 69 -0.92 -11.10 30.13
CA ASN A 69 -0.95 -10.33 31.38
C ASN A 69 -0.64 -11.16 32.64
N THR A 70 -0.47 -12.48 32.53
CA THR A 70 -0.14 -13.34 33.69
C THR A 70 1.35 -13.38 34.00
N LYS A 71 2.19 -12.92 33.06
CA LYS A 71 3.65 -12.89 33.21
C LYS A 71 4.12 -11.51 33.66
N PRO A 72 5.21 -11.42 34.43
CA PRO A 72 5.81 -10.13 34.77
C PRO A 72 6.21 -9.40 33.49
N GLU A 73 5.76 -8.16 33.34
CA GLU A 73 6.15 -7.30 32.22
C GLU A 73 7.63 -6.92 32.37
N THR A 74 8.42 -7.32 31.39
CA THR A 74 9.83 -6.92 31.25
C THR A 74 10.01 -6.18 29.92
N PRO A 75 11.02 -5.32 29.78
CA PRO A 75 11.26 -4.65 28.50
C PRO A 75 11.43 -5.63 27.32
N SER A 76 12.04 -6.79 27.55
CA SER A 76 12.23 -7.83 26.54
C SER A 76 10.94 -8.56 26.16
N SER A 77 10.08 -8.86 27.13
CA SER A 77 8.77 -9.49 26.86
C SER A 77 7.81 -8.55 26.14
N LEU A 78 7.85 -7.26 26.45
CA LEU A 78 7.10 -6.23 25.73
C LEU A 78 7.56 -6.12 24.27
N LEU A 79 8.87 -5.99 24.03
CA LEU A 79 9.43 -5.94 22.67
C LEU A 79 9.12 -7.20 21.86
N THR A 80 9.24 -8.38 22.48
CA THR A 80 8.86 -9.66 21.86
C THR A 80 7.38 -9.68 21.46
N SER A 81 6.50 -9.20 22.34
CA SER A 81 5.06 -9.12 22.04
C SER A 81 4.76 -8.15 20.89
N LEU A 82 5.46 -7.00 20.85
CA LEU A 82 5.36 -6.04 19.75
C LEU A 82 5.85 -6.62 18.42
N ASN A 83 6.96 -7.38 18.43
CA ASN A 83 7.48 -8.05 17.23
C ASN A 83 6.50 -9.11 16.70
N ARG A 84 5.91 -9.91 17.59
CA ARG A 84 4.87 -10.91 17.23
C ARG A 84 3.62 -10.24 16.66
N LEU A 85 3.18 -9.13 17.26
CA LEU A 85 2.07 -8.33 16.72
C LEU A 85 2.43 -7.78 15.32
N CYS A 86 3.64 -7.27 15.14
CA CYS A 86 4.11 -6.72 13.88
C CYS A 86 4.09 -7.76 12.76
N GLU A 87 4.54 -9.00 12.99
CA GLU A 87 4.46 -10.06 11.98
C GLU A 87 3.02 -10.33 11.54
N ARG A 88 2.09 -10.46 12.50
CA ARG A 88 0.68 -10.69 12.19
C ARG A 88 0.09 -9.54 11.36
N GLN A 89 0.42 -8.30 11.73
CA GLN A 89 -0.01 -7.12 10.99
C GLN A 89 0.64 -7.05 9.60
N LEU A 90 1.89 -7.49 9.45
CA LEU A 90 2.59 -7.54 8.17
C LEU A 90 1.93 -8.54 7.21
N LEU A 91 1.49 -9.70 7.69
CA LEU A 91 0.68 -10.65 6.91
C LEU A 91 -0.64 -10.01 6.43
N CYS A 92 -1.30 -9.22 7.28
CA CYS A 92 -2.48 -8.46 6.87
C CYS A 92 -2.13 -7.38 5.82
N VAL A 93 -1.00 -6.70 5.94
CA VAL A 93 -0.53 -5.72 4.94
C VAL A 93 -0.27 -6.38 3.59
N VAL A 94 0.32 -7.58 3.55
CA VAL A 94 0.51 -8.33 2.29
C VAL A 94 -0.82 -8.69 1.65
N LYS A 95 -1.82 -9.09 2.44
CA LYS A 95 -3.17 -9.37 1.91
C LYS A 95 -3.86 -8.09 1.42
N TRP A 96 -3.77 -7.02 2.20
CA TRP A 96 -4.35 -5.71 1.89
C TRP A 96 -3.75 -5.10 0.63
N SER A 97 -2.42 -5.11 0.48
CA SER A 97 -1.74 -4.51 -0.66
C SER A 97 -2.17 -5.16 -1.98
N LYS A 98 -2.35 -6.49 -1.98
CA LYS A 98 -2.89 -7.22 -3.14
C LYS A 98 -4.31 -6.82 -3.53
N LEU A 99 -5.08 -6.18 -2.64
CA LEU A 99 -6.44 -5.73 -2.91
C LEU A 99 -6.50 -4.24 -3.30
N LEU A 100 -5.39 -3.51 -3.20
CA LEU A 100 -5.33 -2.11 -3.59
C LEU A 100 -5.49 -1.94 -5.12
N PRO A 101 -6.39 -1.05 -5.57
CA PRO A 101 -6.49 -0.68 -6.98
C PRO A 101 -5.13 -0.27 -7.59
N GLY A 102 -4.73 -0.97 -8.65
CA GLY A 102 -3.48 -0.72 -9.37
C GLY A 102 -2.24 -1.47 -8.84
N PHE A 103 -2.24 -1.97 -7.60
CA PHE A 103 -1.03 -2.57 -7.02
C PHE A 103 -0.59 -3.86 -7.74
N ARG A 104 -1.55 -4.69 -8.16
CA ARG A 104 -1.27 -5.93 -8.92
C ARG A 104 -0.73 -5.67 -10.34
N ASN A 105 -0.83 -4.45 -10.84
CA ASN A 105 -0.31 -4.08 -12.16
C ASN A 105 1.20 -3.82 -12.13
N LEU A 106 1.78 -3.63 -10.94
CA LEU A 106 3.22 -3.49 -10.74
C LEU A 106 3.92 -4.83 -10.93
N HIS A 107 5.20 -4.79 -11.31
CA HIS A 107 6.05 -5.97 -11.32
C HIS A 107 6.06 -6.63 -9.93
N ILE A 108 6.06 -7.97 -9.86
CA ILE A 108 5.97 -8.68 -8.57
C ILE A 108 7.10 -8.31 -7.60
N ASP A 109 8.33 -8.17 -8.12
CA ASP A 109 9.47 -7.71 -7.32
C ASP A 109 9.24 -6.29 -6.78
N ASP A 110 8.67 -5.37 -7.56
CA ASP A 110 8.36 -4.01 -7.10
C ASP A 110 7.27 -4.04 -6.01
N GLN A 111 6.26 -4.91 -6.14
CA GLN A 111 5.24 -5.10 -5.09
C GLN A 111 5.88 -5.54 -3.76
N ILE A 112 6.79 -6.53 -3.82
CA ILE A 112 7.52 -7.02 -2.65
C ILE A 112 8.39 -5.89 -2.07
N THR A 113 9.17 -5.21 -2.90
CA THR A 113 10.05 -4.11 -2.48
C THR A 113 9.28 -2.98 -1.78
N LEU A 114 8.15 -2.53 -2.35
CA LEU A 114 7.33 -1.48 -1.76
C LEU A 114 6.80 -1.87 -0.37
N ILE A 115 6.34 -3.11 -0.20
CA ILE A 115 5.90 -3.60 1.12
C ILE A 115 7.07 -3.62 2.10
N GLN A 116 8.23 -4.17 1.69
CA GLN A 116 9.39 -4.29 2.56
C GLN A 116 10.05 -2.94 2.91
N TYR A 117 9.86 -1.89 2.10
CA TYR A 117 10.35 -0.54 2.43
C TYR A 117 9.39 0.27 3.28
N SER A 118 8.08 0.01 3.18
CA SER A 118 7.05 0.82 3.83
C SER A 118 6.49 0.20 5.11
N TRP A 119 6.78 -1.06 5.43
CA TRP A 119 6.15 -1.80 6.54
C TRP A 119 6.12 -1.01 7.86
N MET A 120 7.25 -0.47 8.32
CA MET A 120 7.31 0.29 9.57
C MET A 120 6.45 1.56 9.53
N SER A 121 6.44 2.25 8.39
CA SER A 121 5.59 3.42 8.17
C SER A 121 4.11 3.05 8.29
N LEU A 122 3.70 1.94 7.65
CA LEU A 122 2.34 1.43 7.72
C LEU A 122 1.94 1.00 9.14
N MET A 123 2.84 0.32 9.87
CA MET A 123 2.58 -0.12 11.25
C MET A 123 2.34 1.07 12.18
N VAL A 124 3.25 2.04 12.17
CA VAL A 124 3.18 3.22 13.06
C VAL A 124 2.01 4.10 12.68
N PHE A 125 1.74 4.25 11.39
CA PHE A 125 0.62 5.05 10.91
C PHE A 125 -0.73 4.46 11.29
N ALA A 126 -0.89 3.14 11.14
CA ALA A 126 -2.09 2.43 11.60
C ALA A 126 -2.22 2.44 13.14
N MET A 127 -1.12 2.34 13.88
CA MET A 127 -1.10 2.48 15.35
C MET A 127 -1.53 3.89 15.78
N GLY A 128 -1.02 4.94 15.12
CA GLY A 128 -1.45 6.32 15.34
C GLY A 128 -2.95 6.51 15.10
N TRP A 129 -3.51 5.83 14.09
CA TRP A 129 -4.93 5.89 13.80
C TRP A 129 -5.78 5.20 14.86
N ARG A 130 -5.38 4.01 15.30
CA ARG A 130 -6.04 3.32 16.42
C ARG A 130 -5.99 4.17 17.69
N SER A 131 -4.83 4.78 17.96
CA SER A 131 -4.63 5.66 19.11
C SER A 131 -5.57 6.87 19.05
N TYR A 132 -5.69 7.50 17.89
CA TYR A 132 -6.63 8.59 17.66
C TYR A 132 -8.09 8.16 17.86
N LYS A 133 -8.50 7.01 17.32
CA LYS A 133 -9.90 6.56 17.34
C LYS A 133 -10.38 5.97 18.65
N HIS A 134 -9.53 5.21 19.35
CA HIS A 134 -9.96 4.45 20.52
C HIS A 134 -9.61 5.12 21.84
N VAL A 135 -8.59 5.99 21.86
CA VAL A 135 -8.07 6.60 23.09
C VAL A 135 -7.78 8.09 22.92
N SER A 136 -8.43 8.74 21.95
CA SER A 136 -8.35 10.20 21.70
C SER A 136 -6.91 10.72 21.57
N GLY A 137 -5.99 9.87 21.09
CA GLY A 137 -4.57 10.15 20.96
C GLY A 137 -3.77 10.21 22.26
N GLN A 138 -4.37 9.96 23.42
CA GLN A 138 -3.73 10.09 24.73
C GLN A 138 -2.78 8.92 25.09
N MET A 139 -2.90 7.79 24.39
CA MET A 139 -2.11 6.58 24.64
C MET A 139 -1.69 5.94 23.32
N LEU A 140 -0.66 5.10 23.33
CA LEU A 140 -0.26 4.31 22.17
C LEU A 140 -1.04 3.00 22.12
N TYR A 141 -1.99 2.92 21.20
CA TYR A 141 -2.86 1.78 20.99
C TYR A 141 -2.27 0.82 19.94
N PHE A 142 -1.39 -0.09 20.38
CA PHE A 142 -0.80 -1.09 19.49
C PHE A 142 -1.82 -2.15 19.09
N ALA A 143 -2.56 -2.69 20.05
CA ALA A 143 -3.64 -3.66 19.86
C ALA A 143 -4.66 -3.54 21.01
N PRO A 144 -5.86 -4.16 20.92
CA PRO A 144 -6.86 -4.08 21.98
C PRO A 144 -6.38 -4.61 23.34
N ASP A 145 -5.48 -5.59 23.32
CA ASP A 145 -4.83 -6.21 24.47
C ASP A 145 -3.43 -5.63 24.77
N LEU A 146 -2.98 -4.61 24.03
CA LEU A 146 -1.67 -3.99 24.22
C LEU A 146 -1.73 -2.47 23.99
N ILE A 147 -2.04 -1.74 25.07
CA ILE A 147 -2.14 -0.28 25.09
C ILE A 147 -1.10 0.27 26.06
N LEU A 148 -0.23 1.15 25.58
CA LEU A 148 0.80 1.79 26.38
C LEU A 148 0.31 3.18 26.80
N ASN A 149 0.01 3.32 28.09
CA ASN A 149 -0.22 4.62 28.73
C ASN A 149 1.12 5.30 29.05
N GLU A 150 1.07 6.52 29.60
CA GLU A 150 2.27 7.30 29.91
C GLU A 150 3.24 6.56 30.86
N GLN A 151 2.70 5.86 31.86
CA GLN A 151 3.51 5.09 32.80
C GLN A 151 4.25 3.94 32.09
N ARG A 152 3.54 3.10 31.33
CA ARG A 152 4.15 1.98 30.58
C ARG A 152 5.13 2.47 29.52
N MET A 153 4.88 3.63 28.92
CA MET A 153 5.85 4.27 28.03
C MET A 153 7.15 4.59 28.77
N LYS A 154 7.08 5.21 29.96
CA LYS A 154 8.27 5.56 30.78
C LYS A 154 9.05 4.33 31.26
N GLU A 155 8.34 3.25 31.57
CA GLU A 155 8.93 1.98 32.02
C GLU A 155 9.54 1.16 30.86
N SER A 156 9.18 1.47 29.61
CA SER A 156 9.73 0.81 28.43
C SER A 156 11.18 1.21 28.15
N SER A 157 11.98 0.26 27.64
CA SER A 157 13.38 0.52 27.24
C SER A 157 13.53 1.45 26.03
N PHE A 158 12.42 1.88 25.41
CA PHE A 158 12.36 2.69 24.20
C PHE A 158 11.47 3.92 24.36
N TYR A 159 11.40 4.48 25.56
CA TYR A 159 10.56 5.63 25.89
C TYR A 159 10.69 6.82 24.92
N SER A 160 11.90 7.16 24.49
CA SER A 160 12.12 8.25 23.52
C SER A 160 11.40 7.99 22.19
N LEU A 161 11.37 6.73 21.72
CA LEU A 161 10.62 6.34 20.52
C LEU A 161 9.12 6.33 20.76
N CYS A 162 8.68 5.95 21.97
CA CYS A 162 7.29 6.10 22.36
C CYS A 162 6.85 7.57 22.24
N LEU A 163 7.64 8.52 22.75
CA LEU A 163 7.34 9.96 22.61
C LEU A 163 7.30 10.42 21.16
N SER A 164 8.26 9.98 20.33
CA SER A 164 8.29 10.28 18.90
C SER A 164 7.04 9.74 18.17
N MET A 165 6.65 8.49 18.45
CA MET A 165 5.43 7.88 17.90
C MET A 165 4.17 8.57 18.41
N TRP A 166 4.16 9.03 19.66
CA TRP A 166 3.02 9.66 20.30
C TRP A 166 2.67 11.02 19.68
N GLN A 167 3.59 11.68 18.99
CA GLN A 167 3.29 12.89 18.22
C GLN A 167 2.29 12.66 17.09
N LEU A 168 2.31 11.47 16.46
CA LEU A 168 1.44 11.17 15.32
C LEU A 168 -0.07 11.22 15.65
N PRO A 169 -0.57 10.50 16.68
CA PRO A 169 -1.97 10.62 17.05
C PRO A 169 -2.34 12.02 17.56
N GLN A 170 -1.41 12.77 18.16
CA GLN A 170 -1.65 14.18 18.53
C GLN A 170 -1.91 15.04 17.28
N GLU A 171 -1.14 14.83 16.21
CA GLU A 171 -1.37 15.48 14.92
C GLU A 171 -2.70 15.07 14.29
N PHE A 172 -3.12 13.81 14.43
CA PHE A 172 -4.45 13.37 13.99
C PHE A 172 -5.58 14.06 14.76
N VAL A 173 -5.43 14.25 16.07
CA VAL A 173 -6.37 15.04 16.89
C VAL A 173 -6.37 16.50 16.43
N ARG A 174 -5.21 17.12 16.29
CA ARG A 174 -5.07 18.53 15.89
C ARG A 174 -5.68 18.81 14.50
N LEU A 175 -5.44 17.92 13.54
CA LEU A 175 -5.94 18.03 12.16
C LEU A 175 -7.36 17.47 11.98
N GLN A 176 -7.87 16.78 13.02
CA GLN A 176 -9.10 16.02 13.02
C GLN A 176 -9.17 15.12 11.78
N VAL A 177 -8.20 14.23 11.54
CA VAL A 177 -8.10 13.46 10.29
C VAL A 177 -9.34 12.55 10.08
N SER A 178 -9.96 12.58 8.90
CA SER A 178 -11.09 11.70 8.58
C SER A 178 -10.63 10.30 8.19
N GLN A 179 -11.56 9.34 8.18
CA GLN A 179 -11.24 7.98 7.78
C GLN A 179 -10.81 7.92 6.31
N GLU A 180 -11.46 8.70 5.45
CA GLU A 180 -11.15 8.75 4.03
C GLU A 180 -9.73 9.29 3.78
N GLU A 181 -9.34 10.36 4.49
CA GLU A 181 -8.00 10.92 4.41
C GLU A 181 -6.95 9.92 4.92
N PHE A 182 -7.21 9.28 6.07
CA PHE A 182 -6.33 8.24 6.61
C PHE A 182 -6.11 7.10 5.61
N LEU A 183 -7.17 6.58 4.99
CA LEU A 183 -7.08 5.48 4.03
C LEU A 183 -6.23 5.85 2.81
N CYS A 184 -6.44 7.05 2.26
CA CYS A 184 -5.64 7.56 1.13
C CYS A 184 -4.16 7.77 1.54
N MET A 185 -3.91 8.39 2.70
CA MET A 185 -2.54 8.61 3.19
C MET A 185 -1.81 7.30 3.47
N LYS A 186 -2.50 6.29 4.03
CA LYS A 186 -1.92 4.95 4.26
C LYS A 186 -1.52 4.28 2.95
N ALA A 187 -2.36 4.36 1.91
CA ALA A 187 -2.01 3.86 0.58
C ALA A 187 -0.82 4.63 -0.03
N LEU A 188 -0.75 5.95 0.17
CA LEU A 188 0.41 6.75 -0.26
C LEU A 188 1.70 6.40 0.49
N LEU A 189 1.62 6.06 1.78
CA LEU A 189 2.78 5.63 2.58
C LEU A 189 3.39 4.31 2.07
N LEU A 190 2.57 3.39 1.56
CA LEU A 190 3.07 2.20 0.83
C LEU A 190 3.90 2.59 -0.40
N LEU A 191 3.60 3.73 -1.01
CA LEU A 191 4.22 4.24 -2.23
C LEU A 191 5.24 5.35 -1.97
N ASN A 192 5.63 5.64 -0.71
CA ASN A 192 6.47 6.79 -0.36
C ASN A 192 7.98 6.49 -0.33
N THR A 193 8.41 5.26 -0.58
CA THR A 193 9.85 4.90 -0.58
C THR A 193 10.13 3.88 -1.67
N ILE A 194 11.09 4.18 -2.53
CA ILE A 194 11.50 3.32 -3.65
C ILE A 194 13.01 3.07 -3.62
N PRO A 195 13.55 2.09 -4.36
CA PRO A 195 14.99 1.94 -4.53
C PRO A 195 15.62 3.18 -5.15
N LEU A 196 16.88 3.46 -4.81
CA LEU A 196 17.59 4.61 -5.38
C LEU A 196 17.71 4.52 -6.91
N GLU A 197 17.86 3.30 -7.43
CA GLU A 197 17.91 2.98 -8.87
C GLU A 197 16.56 3.06 -9.59
N GLY A 198 15.46 3.22 -8.84
CA GLY A 198 14.09 3.18 -9.38
C GLY A 198 13.46 1.79 -9.34
N LEU A 199 12.20 1.72 -9.75
CA LEU A 199 11.43 0.48 -9.85
C LEU A 199 11.47 -0.08 -11.28
N ARG A 200 11.21 -1.38 -11.44
CA ARG A 200 11.14 -2.01 -12.77
C ARG A 200 9.95 -1.50 -13.58
N SER A 201 8.83 -1.30 -12.91
CA SER A 201 7.54 -0.84 -13.45
C SER A 201 7.28 0.62 -13.03
N GLN A 202 8.27 1.49 -13.25
CA GLN A 202 8.25 2.89 -12.78
C GLN A 202 7.04 3.68 -13.29
N SER A 203 6.65 3.51 -14.56
CA SER A 203 5.49 4.21 -15.13
C SER A 203 4.18 3.79 -14.48
N GLN A 204 3.97 2.49 -14.25
CA GLN A 204 2.78 1.98 -13.55
C GLN A 204 2.76 2.46 -12.09
N PHE A 205 3.92 2.51 -11.44
CA PHE A 205 4.05 3.06 -10.09
C PHE A 205 3.66 4.55 -10.04
N ASP A 206 4.19 5.37 -10.96
CA ASP A 206 3.92 6.80 -11.00
C ASP A 206 2.42 7.08 -11.27
N GLU A 207 1.79 6.30 -12.15
CA GLU A 207 0.35 6.36 -12.42
C GLU A 207 -0.47 5.97 -11.18
N MET A 208 -0.10 4.89 -10.50
CA MET A 208 -0.75 4.44 -9.27
C MET A 208 -0.64 5.51 -8.19
N ARG A 209 0.57 6.01 -7.92
CA ARG A 209 0.82 7.06 -6.93
C ARG A 209 0.02 8.32 -7.24
N THR A 210 0.00 8.78 -8.49
CA THR A 210 -0.78 9.94 -8.91
C THR A 210 -2.28 9.74 -8.70
N SER A 211 -2.79 8.52 -8.94
CA SER A 211 -4.19 8.19 -8.70
C SER A 211 -4.58 8.31 -7.23
N TYR A 212 -3.74 7.83 -6.31
CA TYR A 212 -3.96 7.98 -4.87
C TYR A 212 -3.82 9.42 -4.39
N ILE A 213 -2.93 10.22 -4.98
CA ILE A 213 -2.84 11.67 -4.69
C ILE A 213 -4.15 12.37 -5.10
N ARG A 214 -4.68 12.08 -6.29
CA ARG A 214 -5.99 12.61 -6.72
C ARG A 214 -7.12 12.18 -5.79
N GLU A 215 -7.10 10.94 -5.32
CA GLU A 215 -8.12 10.45 -4.40
C GLU A 215 -8.06 11.15 -3.04
N LEU A 216 -6.85 11.46 -2.52
CA LEU A 216 -6.69 12.29 -1.33
C LEU A 216 -7.27 13.70 -1.53
N VAL A 217 -7.02 14.33 -2.69
CA VAL A 217 -7.60 15.65 -3.02
C VAL A 217 -9.13 15.59 -3.04
N LYS A 218 -9.73 14.53 -3.59
CA LYS A 218 -11.18 14.34 -3.55
C LYS A 218 -11.70 14.17 -2.12
N ALA A 219 -11.03 13.36 -1.30
CA ALA A 219 -11.41 13.14 0.10
C ALA A 219 -11.40 14.45 0.91
N ILE A 220 -10.41 15.33 0.68
CA ILE A 220 -10.34 16.67 1.27
C ILE A 220 -11.54 17.53 0.84
N GLY A 221 -11.86 17.52 -0.45
CA GLY A 221 -12.97 18.32 -1.01
C GLY A 221 -14.36 17.90 -0.51
N LEU A 222 -14.52 16.68 0.01
CA LEU A 222 -15.76 16.24 0.66
C LEU A 222 -15.98 16.90 2.02
N ARG A 223 -14.91 17.30 2.72
CA ARG A 223 -15.00 17.91 4.06
C ARG A 223 -15.11 19.42 4.05
N GLN A 224 -14.35 20.07 3.18
CA GLN A 224 -14.22 21.52 3.15
C GLN A 224 -14.52 22.03 1.74
N LYS A 225 -15.29 23.11 1.68
CA LYS A 225 -15.59 23.81 0.43
C LYS A 225 -14.67 25.03 0.33
N GLY A 226 -13.91 25.13 -0.76
CA GLY A 226 -13.06 26.29 -1.06
C GLY A 226 -11.64 25.88 -1.43
N VAL A 227 -11.12 26.49 -2.50
CA VAL A 227 -9.82 26.13 -3.09
C VAL A 227 -8.67 26.35 -2.11
N VAL A 228 -8.64 27.50 -1.41
CA VAL A 228 -7.57 27.85 -0.47
C VAL A 228 -7.53 26.89 0.73
N ALA A 229 -8.69 26.61 1.33
CA ALA A 229 -8.82 25.67 2.44
C ALA A 229 -8.38 24.26 2.04
N ASN A 230 -8.78 23.80 0.86
CA ASN A 230 -8.40 22.49 0.34
C ASN A 230 -6.89 22.39 0.10
N SER A 231 -6.26 23.41 -0.48
CA SER A 231 -4.81 23.46 -0.67
C SER A 231 -4.06 23.46 0.67
N GLN A 232 -4.52 24.24 1.66
CA GLN A 232 -3.91 24.26 2.98
C GLN A 232 -4.04 22.91 3.69
N ARG A 233 -5.20 22.27 3.60
CA ARG A 233 -5.42 20.94 4.16
C ARG A 233 -4.56 19.88 3.47
N PHE A 234 -4.46 19.93 2.14
CA PHE A 234 -3.57 19.05 1.39
C PHE A 234 -2.11 19.22 1.83
N TYR A 235 -1.65 20.46 2.00
CA TYR A 235 -0.32 20.76 2.53
C TYR A 235 -0.12 20.18 3.94
N GLN A 236 -1.07 20.38 4.86
CA GLN A 236 -0.98 19.85 6.23
C GLN A 236 -0.86 18.32 6.27
N LEU A 237 -1.68 17.63 5.49
CA LEU A 237 -1.71 16.16 5.41
C LEU A 237 -0.43 15.60 4.75
N THR A 238 0.04 16.23 3.68
CA THR A 238 1.27 15.83 3.00
C THR A 238 2.52 16.13 3.81
N LYS A 239 2.53 17.24 4.57
CA LYS A 239 3.60 17.54 5.54
C LYS A 239 3.68 16.50 6.65
N LEU A 240 2.53 16.01 7.13
CA LEU A 240 2.49 14.90 8.09
C LEU A 240 3.04 13.60 7.50
N MET A 241 2.75 13.30 6.23
CA MET A 241 3.34 12.15 5.55
C MET A 241 4.86 12.30 5.36
N ASP A 242 5.34 13.51 5.07
CA ASP A 242 6.78 13.76 4.94
C ASP A 242 7.52 13.59 6.28
N SER A 243 6.92 14.01 7.41
CA SER A 243 7.53 13.84 8.74
C SER A 243 7.63 12.38 9.18
N MET A 244 6.81 11.48 8.61
CA MET A 244 6.91 10.03 8.86
C MET A 244 8.27 9.46 8.48
N HIS A 245 8.97 10.01 7.48
CA HIS A 245 10.28 9.51 7.08
C HIS A 245 11.32 9.61 8.21
N ASP A 246 11.33 10.73 8.93
CA ASP A 246 12.27 10.97 10.02
C ASP A 246 11.92 10.08 11.24
N LEU A 247 10.63 9.91 11.57
CA LEU A 247 10.16 8.99 12.61
C LEU A 247 10.51 7.52 12.29
N VAL A 248 10.20 7.08 11.06
CA VAL A 248 10.45 5.70 10.62
C VAL A 248 11.94 5.40 10.58
N LYS A 249 12.79 6.36 10.22
CA LYS A 249 14.25 6.20 10.28
C LYS A 249 14.74 5.90 11.71
N GLN A 250 14.23 6.60 12.72
CA GLN A 250 14.56 6.35 14.13
C GLN A 250 14.12 4.94 14.56
N LEU A 251 12.92 4.52 14.15
CA LEU A 251 12.38 3.20 14.46
C LEU A 251 13.16 2.07 13.75
N HIS A 252 13.54 2.25 12.49
CA HIS A 252 14.39 1.30 11.78
C HIS A 252 15.75 1.13 12.45
N LEU A 253 16.38 2.23 12.89
CA LEU A 253 17.66 2.17 13.59
C LEU A 253 17.54 1.38 14.90
N PHE A 254 16.51 1.66 15.69
CA PHE A 254 16.27 0.92 16.94
C PHE A 254 15.95 -0.55 16.69
N CYS A 255 15.12 -0.84 15.68
CA CYS A 255 14.75 -2.19 15.29
C CYS A 255 15.99 -2.99 14.87
N LEU A 256 16.86 -2.43 14.02
CA LEU A 256 18.09 -3.08 13.59
C LEU A 256 19.04 -3.33 14.77
N ASN A 257 19.25 -2.34 15.64
CA ASN A 257 20.11 -2.51 16.82
C ASN A 257 19.59 -3.60 17.76
N THR A 258 18.27 -3.62 18.01
CA THR A 258 17.63 -4.64 18.84
C THR A 258 17.72 -6.02 18.18
N PHE A 259 17.56 -6.10 16.86
CA PHE A 259 17.70 -7.34 16.09
C PHE A 259 19.10 -7.93 16.18
N LEU A 260 20.14 -7.10 15.99
CA LEU A 260 21.55 -7.50 16.11
C LEU A 260 21.92 -7.96 17.52
N GLN A 261 21.26 -7.41 18.54
CA GLN A 261 21.49 -7.73 19.95
C GLN A 261 20.42 -8.66 20.56
N SER A 262 19.56 -9.25 19.72
CA SER A 262 18.36 -10.02 20.14
C SER A 262 18.65 -11.08 21.20
N ARG A 263 19.75 -11.83 21.05
CA ARG A 263 20.18 -12.85 22.02
C ARG A 263 20.55 -12.28 23.38
N VAL A 264 21.26 -11.14 23.40
CA VAL A 264 21.69 -10.48 24.65
C VAL A 264 20.50 -9.83 25.35
N LEU A 265 19.60 -9.22 24.57
CA LEU A 265 18.41 -8.54 25.07
C LEU A 265 17.25 -9.51 25.36
N SER A 266 17.40 -10.80 25.04
CA SER A 266 16.34 -11.81 25.14
C SER A 266 15.05 -11.39 24.42
N VAL A 267 15.19 -10.75 23.25
CA VAL A 267 14.07 -10.31 22.40
C VAL A 267 13.91 -11.26 21.23
N GLU A 268 12.73 -11.81 21.04
CA GLU A 268 12.44 -12.70 19.91
C GLU A 268 11.95 -11.90 18.70
N PHE A 269 12.40 -12.34 17.52
CA PHE A 269 11.94 -11.83 16.23
C PHE A 269 11.32 -12.97 15.44
N PRO A 270 10.05 -12.84 15.02
CA PRO A 270 9.42 -13.81 14.14
C PRO A 270 10.10 -13.92 12.76
N GLU A 271 9.84 -15.00 12.03
CA GLU A 271 10.55 -15.37 10.79
C GLU A 271 10.40 -14.32 9.68
N MET A 272 9.16 -13.96 9.33
CA MET A 272 8.90 -13.03 8.23
C MET A 272 9.48 -11.65 8.54
N MET A 273 9.35 -11.21 9.79
CA MET A 273 9.94 -9.94 10.24
C MET A 273 11.47 -9.98 10.15
N SER A 274 12.08 -11.09 10.55
CA SER A 274 13.54 -11.28 10.49
C SER A 274 14.07 -11.22 9.06
N GLU A 275 13.36 -11.82 8.10
CA GLU A 275 13.72 -11.75 6.68
C GLU A 275 13.70 -10.31 6.16
N VAL A 276 12.63 -9.55 6.46
CA VAL A 276 12.51 -8.14 6.05
C VAL A 276 13.62 -7.28 6.67
N ILE A 277 13.89 -7.48 7.96
CA ILE A 277 14.95 -6.76 8.68
C ILE A 277 16.32 -7.06 8.07
N ALA A 278 16.67 -8.33 7.94
CA ALA A 278 17.99 -8.74 7.44
C ALA A 278 18.22 -8.29 5.99
N ALA A 279 17.19 -8.34 5.15
CA ALA A 279 17.31 -8.00 3.73
C ALA A 279 17.30 -6.50 3.45
N GLN A 280 16.51 -5.70 4.19
CA GLN A 280 16.21 -4.32 3.78
C GLN A 280 16.69 -3.23 4.74
N LEU A 281 16.70 -3.44 6.05
CA LEU A 281 17.08 -2.36 6.99
C LEU A 281 18.53 -1.88 6.78
N PRO A 282 19.53 -2.75 6.55
CA PRO A 282 20.87 -2.30 6.19
C PRO A 282 20.89 -1.44 4.92
N LYS A 283 20.08 -1.79 3.91
CA LYS A 283 20.00 -1.04 2.64
C LYS A 283 19.37 0.34 2.82
N ILE A 284 18.29 0.40 3.59
CA ILE A 284 17.58 1.65 3.91
C ILE A 284 18.52 2.59 4.67
N LEU A 285 19.24 2.08 5.68
CA LEU A 285 20.13 2.89 6.51
C LEU A 285 21.43 3.28 5.80
N ALA A 286 21.88 2.49 4.81
CA ALA A 286 22.99 2.83 3.93
C ALA A 286 22.64 3.87 2.84
N GLY A 287 21.39 4.34 2.78
CA GLY A 287 20.96 5.34 1.80
C GLY A 287 20.70 4.78 0.40
N MET A 288 20.50 3.46 0.27
CA MET A 288 20.17 2.82 -1.02
C MET A 288 18.68 2.94 -1.38
N VAL A 289 17.94 3.79 -0.67
CA VAL A 289 16.52 4.07 -0.92
C VAL A 289 16.30 5.55 -1.13
N LYS A 290 15.28 5.87 -1.93
CA LYS A 290 14.85 7.23 -2.22
C LYS A 290 13.50 7.48 -1.52
N PRO A 291 13.47 8.24 -0.41
CA PRO A 291 12.22 8.71 0.15
C PRO A 291 11.58 9.73 -0.81
N LEU A 292 10.31 9.52 -1.13
CA LEU A 292 9.53 10.43 -1.96
C LEU A 292 8.84 11.43 -1.04
N LEU A 293 9.28 12.68 -1.11
CA LEU A 293 8.73 13.80 -0.35
C LEU A 293 7.73 14.58 -1.21
N PHE A 294 6.68 15.10 -0.58
CA PHE A 294 5.79 16.07 -1.21
C PHE A 294 6.41 17.47 -1.23
N HIS A 295 7.13 17.81 -0.16
CA HIS A 295 7.77 19.11 0.01
C HIS A 295 9.29 18.95 0.07
N LYS A 296 10.01 19.70 -0.76
CA LYS A 296 11.48 19.76 -0.65
C LYS A 296 11.85 20.41 0.68
N LYS A 297 12.86 19.84 1.37
CA LYS A 297 13.46 20.45 2.56
C LYS A 297 14.17 21.76 2.20
#